data_AF-A0AA36J0P9-F1
#
_entry.id   AF-A0AA36J0P9-F1
#
_cell.length_a   1.000
_cell.length_b   1.000
_cell.length_c   1.000
_cell.angle_alpha   90.00
_cell.angle_beta   90.00
_cell.angle_gamma   90.00
#
_symmetry.space_group_name_H-M   'P 1'
#
loop_
_entity.id
_entity.type
_entity.pdbx_description
1 polymer ?
#
loop_
_entity_poly.entity_id
_entity_poly.type
_entity_poly.pdbx_seq_one_letter_code
_entity_poly.pdbx_strand_id
1 'polypeptide(L)'
;MGPGVKMQLPEDARRLAFVPPAQSKEPFSSFVIGRQHQLDFWPEVLHPDALSTLSRQHVEVQTWCAQGGRFSFVARNLSEINPVHVIANLEGTALEQPRALAKGEQRHLLHGDRLVMNLGQAHTFWMTFSDLTGRHESQSRQVRGKSAAKEMRTSSRRRRLHTRMRMRTAGGSC
;
A
#
# COMPACT_ATOMS: atom_id res chain seq x y z
N MET A 1 1.11 -16.67 10.86
CA MET A 1 2.21 -16.60 11.84
C MET A 1 2.76 -17.99 12.05
N GLY A 2 4.08 -18.16 12.06
CA GLY A 2 4.72 -19.46 12.29
C GLY A 2 5.13 -19.66 13.74
N PRO A 3 5.64 -20.86 14.08
CA PRO A 3 6.07 -21.23 15.44
C PRO A 3 7.20 -20.34 16.00
N GLY A 4 7.92 -19.59 15.16
CA GLY A 4 8.93 -18.63 15.62
C GLY A 4 8.38 -17.33 16.24
N VAL A 5 7.07 -17.06 16.13
CA VAL A 5 6.42 -15.83 16.60
C VAL A 5 5.77 -16.04 17.97
N LYS A 6 5.92 -15.08 18.89
CA LYS A 6 5.26 -15.14 20.20
C LYS A 6 3.73 -15.05 20.05
N MET A 7 3.01 -16.00 20.64
CA MET A 7 1.56 -16.15 20.45
C MET A 7 0.71 -15.10 21.18
N GLN A 8 1.23 -14.51 22.25
CA GLN A 8 0.46 -13.65 23.16
C GLN A 8 0.40 -12.17 22.74
N LEU A 9 1.02 -11.81 21.60
CA LEU A 9 1.06 -10.42 21.17
C LEU A 9 -0.21 -10.02 20.42
N PRO A 10 -0.72 -8.80 20.63
CA PRO A 10 -1.81 -8.27 19.83
C PRO A 10 -1.41 -8.17 18.36
N GLU A 11 -2.38 -8.14 17.45
CA GLU A 11 -2.11 -8.08 16.01
C GLU A 11 -1.29 -6.85 15.62
N ASP A 12 -1.61 -5.67 16.16
CA ASP A 12 -0.91 -4.44 15.82
C ASP A 12 0.56 -4.42 16.27
N ALA A 13 0.89 -5.07 17.39
CA ALA A 13 2.28 -5.24 17.84
C ALA A 13 3.11 -6.15 16.90
N ARG A 14 2.45 -6.90 16.01
CA ARG A 14 3.10 -7.82 15.07
C ARG A 14 3.17 -7.26 13.64
N ARG A 15 2.82 -5.98 13.45
CA ARG A 15 2.81 -5.30 12.14
C ARG A 15 4.01 -4.39 12.00
N LEU A 16 4.67 -4.47 10.84
CA LEU A 16 5.64 -3.48 10.39
C LEU A 16 4.94 -2.54 9.41
N ALA A 17 4.70 -1.30 9.82
CA ALA A 17 4.17 -0.28 8.95
C ALA A 17 5.25 0.18 7.98
N PHE A 18 4.94 0.13 6.69
CA PHE A 18 5.79 0.67 5.64
C PHE A 18 4.98 1.68 4.82
N VAL A 19 5.50 2.91 4.73
CA VAL A 19 4.90 3.98 3.91
C VAL A 19 5.95 4.37 2.87
N PRO A 20 5.67 4.15 1.58
CA PRO A 20 6.57 4.61 0.53
C PRO A 20 6.71 6.15 0.61
N PRO A 21 7.91 6.71 0.43
CA PRO A 21 8.11 8.15 0.42
C PRO A 21 7.30 8.79 -0.73
N ALA A 22 6.56 9.85 -0.43
CA ALA A 22 5.62 10.48 -1.36
C ALA A 22 6.30 11.17 -2.57
N GLN A 23 7.54 11.63 -2.40
CA GLN A 23 8.33 12.31 -3.43
C GLN A 23 9.80 11.96 -3.22
N SER A 24 10.22 10.85 -3.82
CA SER A 24 11.64 10.52 -3.93
C SER A 24 12.17 11.06 -5.27
N LYS A 25 13.37 11.65 -5.25
CA LYS A 25 14.13 11.88 -6.51
C LYS A 25 14.56 10.55 -7.14
N GLU A 26 14.64 9.51 -6.33
CA GLU A 26 14.99 8.17 -6.77
C GLU A 26 13.75 7.42 -7.29
N PRO A 27 13.91 6.61 -8.34
CA PRO A 27 12.79 5.90 -8.97
C PRO A 27 12.16 4.82 -8.08
N PHE A 28 12.80 4.48 -6.96
CA PHE A 28 12.30 3.50 -5.99
C PHE A 28 12.65 3.90 -4.56
N SER A 29 11.98 3.23 -3.61
CA SER A 29 12.31 3.25 -2.18
C SER A 29 12.62 1.84 -1.72
N SER A 30 13.56 1.70 -0.78
CA SER A 30 14.01 0.42 -0.24
C SER A 30 13.69 0.33 1.26
N PHE A 31 13.21 -0.83 1.68
CA PHE A 31 13.00 -1.19 3.08
C PHE A 31 13.70 -2.51 3.39
N VAL A 32 14.74 -2.45 4.23
CA VAL A 32 15.51 -3.63 4.62
C VAL A 32 14.93 -4.23 5.90
N ILE A 33 14.73 -5.55 5.84
CA ILE A 33 14.26 -6.41 6.92
C ILE A 33 15.42 -7.30 7.33
N GLY A 34 15.71 -7.34 8.61
CA GLY A 34 16.76 -8.19 9.17
C GLY A 34 17.10 -7.73 10.58
N ARG A 35 17.85 -8.53 11.33
CA ARG A 35 18.10 -8.30 12.76
C ARG A 35 18.78 -6.96 13.07
N GLN A 36 19.48 -6.35 12.12
CA GLN A 36 20.11 -5.03 12.29
C GLN A 36 19.15 -3.87 12.02
N HIS A 37 18.01 -4.14 11.40
CA HIS A 37 16.97 -3.18 11.10
C HIS A 37 15.78 -3.48 12.02
N GLN A 38 15.05 -2.47 12.52
CA GLN A 38 13.96 -2.68 13.50
C GLN A 38 14.40 -3.42 14.80
N LEU A 39 15.44 -2.90 15.46
CA LEU A 39 16.10 -3.53 16.62
C LEU A 39 15.14 -3.87 17.77
N ASP A 40 14.10 -3.07 17.99
CA ASP A 40 13.14 -3.28 19.07
C ASP A 40 12.00 -4.23 18.67
N PHE A 41 11.67 -4.26 17.37
CA PHE A 41 10.54 -5.05 16.86
C PHE A 41 10.82 -6.55 16.92
N TRP A 42 11.99 -7.01 16.46
CA TRP A 42 12.24 -8.44 16.37
C TRP A 42 12.31 -9.14 17.73
N PRO A 43 13.00 -8.60 18.76
CA PRO A 43 12.99 -9.18 20.09
C PRO A 43 11.61 -9.15 20.75
N GLU A 44 10.76 -8.18 20.40
CA GLU A 44 9.38 -8.13 20.87
C GLU A 44 8.57 -9.28 20.25
N VAL A 45 8.64 -9.46 18.93
CA VAL A 45 7.76 -10.35 18.16
C VAL A 45 8.22 -11.80 18.07
N LEU A 46 9.54 -12.04 17.97
CA LEU A 46 10.10 -13.36 17.74
C LEU A 46 10.62 -14.01 19.03
N HIS A 47 10.58 -15.34 19.08
CA HIS A 47 11.33 -16.09 20.09
C HIS A 47 12.85 -15.90 19.88
N PRO A 48 13.68 -15.94 20.95
CA PRO A 48 15.13 -15.80 20.83
C PRO A 48 15.76 -16.75 19.81
N ASP A 49 15.26 -17.98 19.73
CA ASP A 49 15.75 -18.97 18.77
C ASP A 49 15.46 -18.55 17.33
N ALA A 50 14.24 -18.07 17.04
CA ALA A 50 13.88 -17.52 15.74
C ALA A 50 14.71 -16.26 15.41
N LEU A 51 14.91 -15.37 16.38
CA LEU A 51 15.72 -14.16 16.22
C LEU A 51 17.19 -14.48 15.88
N SER A 52 17.74 -15.56 16.44
CA SER A 52 19.12 -15.98 16.20
C SER A 52 19.36 -16.37 14.74
N THR A 53 18.34 -16.95 14.09
CA THR A 53 18.35 -17.35 12.68
C THR A 53 18.12 -16.17 11.71
N LEU A 54 17.57 -15.04 12.18
CA LEU A 54 17.38 -13.87 11.33
C LEU A 54 18.73 -13.21 11.01
N SER A 55 19.05 -13.12 9.73
CA SER A 55 20.27 -12.46 9.25
C SER A 55 20.23 -10.96 9.55
N ARG A 56 21.40 -10.32 9.71
CA ARG A 56 21.50 -8.87 9.97
C ARG A 56 20.76 -8.04 8.92
N GLN A 57 20.97 -8.40 7.65
CA GLN A 57 20.21 -7.97 6.49
C GLN A 57 19.69 -9.24 5.82
N HIS A 58 18.38 -9.43 5.80
CA HIS A 58 17.79 -10.70 5.38
C HIS A 58 17.07 -10.57 4.04
N VAL A 59 16.18 -9.59 3.94
CA VAL A 59 15.48 -9.27 2.69
C VAL A 59 15.38 -7.76 2.52
N GLU A 60 15.50 -7.29 1.29
CA GLU A 60 15.15 -5.94 0.88
C GLU A 60 13.81 -5.95 0.16
N VAL A 61 12.90 -5.06 0.56
CA VAL A 61 11.65 -4.79 -0.14
C VAL A 61 11.79 -3.47 -0.89
N GLN A 62 11.81 -3.55 -2.21
CA GLN A 62 11.87 -2.39 -3.10
C GLN A 62 10.46 -2.02 -3.56
N THR A 63 10.15 -0.73 -3.50
CA THR A 63 8.85 -0.17 -3.89
C THR A 63 9.03 0.88 -4.97
N TRP A 64 8.23 0.78 -6.02
CA TRP A 64 8.34 1.59 -7.23
C TRP A 64 6.97 2.19 -7.53
N CYS A 65 6.95 3.50 -7.78
CA CYS A 65 5.71 4.23 -8.10
C CYS A 65 5.66 4.46 -9.61
N ALA A 66 4.74 3.77 -10.29
CA ALA A 66 4.48 4.00 -11.70
C ALA A 66 3.66 5.29 -11.90
N GLN A 67 3.75 5.87 -13.10
CA GLN A 67 2.87 6.96 -13.51
C GLN A 67 1.40 6.54 -13.32
N GLY A 68 0.65 7.35 -12.58
CA GLY A 68 -0.72 7.02 -12.15
C GLY A 68 -0.85 6.51 -10.72
N GLY A 69 0.18 6.62 -9.89
CA GLY A 69 0.09 6.37 -8.44
C GLY A 69 -0.02 4.90 -8.04
N ARG A 70 0.31 3.99 -8.97
CA ARG A 70 0.33 2.55 -8.71
C ARG A 70 1.70 2.15 -8.17
N PHE A 71 1.69 1.42 -7.06
CA PHE A 71 2.90 0.89 -6.47
C PHE A 71 3.12 -0.57 -6.88
N SER A 72 4.37 -0.89 -7.21
CA SER A 72 4.85 -2.25 -7.39
C SER A 72 5.86 -2.57 -6.29
N PHE A 73 5.84 -3.81 -5.79
CA PHE A 73 6.69 -4.27 -4.70
C PHE A 73 7.50 -5.47 -5.15
N VAL A 74 8.79 -5.48 -4.80
CA VAL A 74 9.71 -6.58 -5.09
C VAL A 74 10.48 -6.94 -3.83
N ALA A 75 10.49 -8.22 -3.47
CA ALA A 75 11.39 -8.76 -2.47
C ALA A 75 12.70 -9.20 -3.14
N ARG A 76 13.83 -8.83 -2.54
CA ARG A 76 15.16 -9.28 -2.91
C ARG A 76 15.82 -9.97 -1.73
N ASN A 77 16.22 -11.23 -1.90
CA ASN A 77 16.96 -11.93 -0.84
C ASN A 77 18.37 -11.32 -0.68
N LEU A 78 18.74 -10.94 0.54
CA LEU A 78 20.09 -10.46 0.87
C LEU A 78 20.93 -11.52 1.61
N SER A 79 20.29 -12.54 2.15
CA SER A 79 20.93 -13.59 2.92
C SER A 79 21.51 -14.69 2.03
N GLU A 80 22.74 -15.09 2.33
CA GLU A 80 23.41 -16.23 1.70
C GLU A 80 23.17 -17.53 2.45
N ILE A 81 22.91 -17.44 3.77
CA ILE A 81 22.85 -18.58 4.68
C ILE A 81 21.40 -19.05 4.83
N ASN A 82 20.47 -18.12 4.96
CA ASN A 82 19.07 -18.41 5.30
C ASN A 82 18.18 -17.99 4.13
N PRO A 83 17.77 -18.95 3.27
CA PRO A 83 17.00 -18.63 2.08
C PRO A 83 15.61 -18.11 2.43
N VAL A 84 15.18 -17.12 1.66
CA VAL A 84 13.84 -16.54 1.72
C VAL A 84 12.94 -17.28 0.74
N HIS A 85 11.76 -17.71 1.20
CA HIS A 85 10.77 -18.35 0.34
C HIS A 85 9.59 -17.41 0.16
N VAL A 86 9.11 -17.25 -1.07
CA VAL A 86 7.88 -16.49 -1.35
C VAL A 86 6.80 -17.47 -1.73
N ILE A 87 5.69 -17.42 -1.00
CA ILE A 87 4.50 -18.22 -1.26
C ILE A 87 3.40 -17.26 -1.69
N ALA A 88 2.88 -17.46 -2.91
CA ALA A 88 1.78 -16.68 -3.43
C ALA A 88 0.52 -16.87 -2.57
N ASN A 89 -0.32 -15.83 -2.47
CA ASN A 89 -1.62 -15.95 -1.83
C ASN A 89 -2.53 -16.92 -2.61
N LEU A 90 -2.58 -18.17 -2.17
CA LEU A 90 -3.39 -19.22 -2.76
C LEU A 90 -4.77 -19.25 -2.11
N GLU A 91 -5.66 -18.34 -2.50
CA GLU A 91 -7.10 -18.56 -2.33
C GLU A 91 -7.56 -19.65 -3.32
N GLY A 92 -7.22 -20.91 -3.03
CA GLY A 92 -7.97 -22.07 -3.54
C GLY A 92 -7.42 -22.84 -4.76
N THR A 93 -6.30 -22.48 -5.39
CA THR A 93 -5.81 -23.22 -6.59
C THR A 93 -4.38 -23.72 -6.47
N ALA A 94 -4.22 -24.99 -6.11
CA ALA A 94 -3.03 -25.84 -6.26
C ALA A 94 -1.68 -25.30 -5.71
N LEU A 95 -1.22 -25.94 -4.63
CA LEU A 95 0.15 -26.02 -4.09
C LEU A 95 1.29 -25.55 -5.01
N GLU A 96 1.48 -24.24 -5.18
CA GLU A 96 2.74 -23.73 -5.70
C GLU A 96 3.80 -24.06 -4.62
N GLN A 97 4.77 -24.90 -4.98
CA GLN A 97 5.82 -25.25 -4.03
C GLN A 97 6.58 -23.97 -3.63
N PRO A 98 6.83 -23.74 -2.32
CA PRO A 98 7.60 -22.60 -1.87
C PRO A 98 8.95 -22.56 -2.59
N ARG A 99 9.17 -21.53 -3.42
CA ARG A 99 10.43 -21.36 -4.14
C ARG A 99 11.37 -20.50 -3.32
N ALA A 100 12.54 -21.06 -2.99
CA ALA A 100 13.62 -20.30 -2.37
C ALA A 100 14.20 -19.29 -3.38
N LEU A 101 14.38 -18.05 -2.92
CA LEU A 101 15.10 -17.01 -3.66
C LEU A 101 16.59 -17.15 -3.41
N ALA A 102 17.39 -17.24 -4.47
CA ALA A 102 18.85 -17.17 -4.36
C ALA A 102 19.28 -15.78 -3.86
N LYS A 103 20.51 -15.66 -3.34
CA LYS A 103 21.06 -14.36 -2.92
C LYS A 103 21.04 -13.37 -4.09
N GLY A 104 20.45 -12.21 -3.88
CA GLY A 104 20.29 -11.17 -4.87
C GLY A 104 19.13 -11.38 -5.84
N GLU A 105 18.48 -12.55 -5.85
CA GLU A 105 17.30 -12.83 -6.67
C GLU A 105 16.11 -11.99 -6.19
N GLN A 106 15.32 -11.54 -7.16
CA GLN A 106 14.16 -10.70 -6.96
C GLN A 106 12.86 -11.44 -7.32
N ARG A 107 11.80 -11.20 -6.54
CA ARG A 107 10.44 -11.66 -6.85
C ARG A 107 9.42 -10.58 -6.53
N HIS A 108 8.47 -10.41 -7.44
CA HIS A 108 7.32 -9.54 -7.22
C HIS A 108 6.49 -10.02 -6.03
N LEU A 109 6.05 -9.07 -5.20
CA LEU A 109 5.12 -9.30 -4.11
C LEU A 109 3.74 -8.80 -4.49
N LEU A 110 2.74 -9.63 -4.26
CA LEU A 110 1.32 -9.33 -4.42
C LEU A 110 0.62 -9.27 -3.05
N HIS A 111 -0.59 -8.70 -3.04
CA HIS A 111 -1.41 -8.66 -1.84
C HIS A 111 -1.72 -10.09 -1.34
N GLY A 112 -1.45 -10.32 -0.06
CA GLY A 112 -1.60 -11.59 0.63
C GLY A 112 -0.40 -12.52 0.53
N ASP A 113 0.62 -12.18 -0.28
CA ASP A 113 1.81 -13.01 -0.42
C ASP A 113 2.54 -13.14 0.91
N ARG A 114 3.17 -14.30 1.11
CA ARG A 114 3.90 -14.62 2.32
C ARG A 114 5.37 -14.77 2.02
N LEU A 115 6.18 -14.06 2.80
CA LEU A 115 7.62 -14.25 2.82
C LEU A 115 7.95 -15.12 4.02
N VAL A 116 8.34 -16.35 3.76
CA VAL A 116 8.64 -17.38 4.76
C VAL A 116 10.15 -17.45 4.97
N MET A 117 10.53 -17.37 6.23
CA MET A 117 11.89 -17.46 6.72
C MET A 117 12.06 -18.76 7.52
N ASN A 118 13.21 -19.39 7.37
CA ASN A 118 13.56 -20.66 8.02
C ASN A 118 12.60 -21.81 7.73
N LEU A 119 12.08 -21.88 6.50
CA LEU A 119 11.15 -22.94 6.11
C LEU A 119 11.74 -24.33 6.41
N GLY A 120 10.94 -25.18 7.06
CA GLY A 120 11.33 -26.54 7.45
C GLY A 120 12.09 -26.62 8.78
N GLN A 121 12.29 -25.50 9.48
CA GLN A 121 12.92 -25.47 10.80
C GLN A 121 11.87 -25.28 11.91
N ALA A 122 12.21 -25.66 13.15
CA ALA A 122 11.33 -25.52 14.33
C ALA A 122 10.87 -24.07 14.55
N HIS A 123 11.69 -23.10 14.14
CA HIS A 123 11.44 -21.66 14.32
C HIS A 123 11.08 -20.97 13.01
N THR A 124 10.39 -21.69 12.11
CA THR A 124 9.81 -21.09 10.89
C THR A 124 8.90 -19.93 11.26
N PHE A 125 8.98 -18.83 10.52
CA PHE A 125 8.02 -17.73 10.62
C PHE A 125 7.82 -17.08 9.25
N TRP A 126 6.78 -16.26 9.13
CA TRP A 126 6.49 -15.58 7.88
C TRP A 126 5.86 -14.22 8.11
N MET A 127 6.09 -13.34 7.14
CA MET A 127 5.44 -12.04 7.04
C MET A 127 4.40 -12.12 5.93
N THR A 128 3.22 -11.55 6.17
CA THR A 128 2.16 -11.45 5.16
C THR A 128 2.11 -10.01 4.66
N PHE A 129 2.23 -9.83 3.35
CA PHE A 129 2.14 -8.51 2.74
C PHE A 129 0.69 -8.16 2.48
N SER A 130 0.16 -7.22 3.25
CA SER A 130 -1.21 -6.71 3.09
C SER A 130 -1.19 -5.30 2.51
N ASP A 131 -2.33 -4.87 1.96
CA ASP A 131 -2.56 -3.53 1.43
C ASP A 131 -1.57 -3.03 0.35
N LEU A 132 -0.90 -3.96 -0.37
CA LEU A 132 -0.01 -3.62 -1.48
C LEU A 132 -0.75 -3.02 -2.70
N THR A 133 -2.04 -3.32 -2.85
CA THR A 133 -2.89 -2.60 -3.80
C THR A 133 -3.30 -1.30 -3.15
N GLY A 134 -2.54 -0.22 -3.40
CA GLY A 134 -2.91 1.10 -2.92
C GLY A 134 -4.39 1.34 -3.18
N ARG A 135 -5.20 1.41 -2.11
CA ARG A 135 -6.60 1.80 -2.20
C ARG A 135 -6.62 3.19 -2.83
N HIS A 136 -7.08 3.26 -4.06
CA HIS A 136 -7.56 4.48 -4.66
C HIS A 136 -8.93 4.84 -4.06
N GLU A 137 -9.02 5.02 -2.75
CA GLU A 137 -10.27 5.37 -2.08
C GLU A 137 -9.98 6.19 -0.84
N SER A 138 -9.77 7.52 -1.01
CA SER A 138 -10.06 8.57 0.00
C SER A 138 -9.83 10.02 -0.45
N GLN A 139 -9.68 10.36 -1.75
CA GLN A 139 -9.70 11.77 -2.20
C GLN A 139 -10.86 12.15 -3.13
N SER A 140 -11.73 11.22 -3.53
CA SER A 140 -12.92 11.51 -4.36
C SER A 140 -14.24 11.56 -3.59
N ARG A 141 -14.23 11.45 -2.25
CA ARG A 141 -15.44 11.46 -1.41
C ARG A 141 -15.65 12.73 -0.57
N GLN A 142 -15.07 13.86 -0.99
CA GLN A 142 -15.34 15.18 -0.40
C GLN A 142 -15.62 16.28 -1.45
N VAL A 143 -16.27 15.93 -2.58
CA VAL A 143 -16.97 16.92 -3.43
C VAL A 143 -18.25 16.33 -3.98
N ARG A 144 -19.18 15.90 -3.10
CA ARG A 144 -20.57 15.61 -3.46
C ARG A 144 -21.40 15.49 -2.18
N GLY A 145 -21.82 16.63 -1.65
CA GLY A 145 -22.71 16.66 -0.49
C GLY A 145 -22.71 17.97 0.26
N LYS A 146 -23.12 19.07 -0.42
CA LYS A 146 -23.90 20.22 0.11
C LYS A 146 -23.92 21.34 -0.92
N SER A 147 -24.57 21.09 -2.05
CA SER A 147 -25.14 22.15 -2.89
C SER A 147 -26.52 21.68 -3.35
N ALA A 148 -27.48 21.79 -2.42
CA ALA A 148 -28.93 21.70 -2.65
C ALA A 148 -29.65 21.92 -1.31
N ALA A 149 -29.56 23.13 -0.77
CA ALA A 149 -30.60 23.68 0.09
C ALA A 149 -31.09 24.94 -0.63
N LYS A 150 -32.03 24.73 -1.55
CA LYS A 150 -33.44 25.12 -1.34
C LYS A 150 -33.61 26.62 -1.48
N GLU A 151 -33.61 27.01 -2.74
CA GLU A 151 -34.31 28.18 -3.26
C GLU A 151 -35.80 28.03 -2.94
N MET A 152 -36.31 28.82 -1.99
CA MET A 152 -37.69 29.34 -1.95
C MET A 152 -37.82 30.20 -0.70
N ARG A 153 -37.68 31.52 -0.87
CA ARG A 153 -38.59 32.50 -0.25
C ARG A 153 -38.32 33.91 -0.79
N THR A 154 -39.37 34.43 -1.40
CA THR A 154 -39.82 35.83 -1.33
C THR A 154 -39.00 36.88 -2.07
N SER A 155 -39.40 37.04 -3.33
CA SER A 155 -39.76 38.31 -3.96
C SER A 155 -40.06 39.48 -2.99
N SER A 156 -39.25 40.54 -3.04
CA SER A 156 -39.73 41.92 -2.97
C SER A 156 -38.65 42.97 -3.24
N ARG A 157 -38.98 43.87 -4.18
CA ARG A 157 -38.52 45.27 -4.29
C ARG A 157 -37.00 45.50 -4.38
N ARG A 158 -36.55 45.88 -5.58
CA ARG A 158 -36.23 47.30 -5.87
C ARG A 158 -36.02 47.54 -7.36
N ARG A 159 -36.80 48.49 -7.87
CA ARG A 159 -36.69 49.15 -9.17
C ARG A 159 -35.34 49.87 -9.30
N ARG A 160 -34.74 49.83 -10.49
CA ARG A 160 -33.99 50.90 -11.20
C ARG A 160 -33.45 50.28 -12.50
N LEU A 161 -34.14 50.42 -13.64
CA LEU A 161 -34.07 51.49 -14.66
C LEU A 161 -32.73 51.54 -15.45
N HIS A 162 -32.92 51.55 -16.78
CA HIS A 162 -31.98 51.72 -17.89
C HIS A 162 -31.23 50.44 -18.30
N THR A 163 -31.55 49.84 -19.46
CA THR A 163 -30.97 50.30 -20.74
C THR A 163 -31.89 50.03 -21.94
N ARG A 164 -31.85 50.98 -22.87
CA ARG A 164 -32.62 51.15 -24.13
C ARG A 164 -32.11 50.27 -25.29
N MET A 165 -32.96 50.24 -26.33
CA MET A 165 -32.76 49.94 -27.78
C MET A 165 -33.04 48.49 -28.21
N ARG A 166 -33.67 48.21 -29.35
CA ARG A 166 -34.31 49.01 -30.43
C ARG A 166 -35.25 48.04 -31.17
N MET A 167 -36.45 48.49 -31.55
CA MET A 167 -37.33 47.75 -32.46
C MET A 167 -36.94 48.04 -33.91
N ARG A 168 -36.99 46.98 -34.73
CA ARG A 168 -36.98 46.99 -36.19
C ARG A 168 -38.37 47.34 -36.70
N THR A 169 -38.45 48.13 -37.75
CA THR A 169 -39.61 48.16 -38.66
C THR A 169 -39.12 47.87 -40.06
N ALA A 170 -39.61 46.79 -40.64
CA ALA A 170 -39.54 46.47 -42.05
C ALA A 170 -40.97 46.29 -42.56
N GLY A 171 -41.23 46.78 -43.77
CA GLY A 171 -42.51 46.78 -44.44
C GLY A 171 -42.91 48.21 -44.77
N GLY A 172 -43.15 48.60 -46.01
CA GLY A 172 -43.31 47.83 -47.23
C GLY A 172 -43.99 48.75 -48.24
N SER A 173 -43.62 48.58 -49.50
CA SER A 173 -44.03 49.34 -50.67
C SER A 173 -45.54 49.48 -50.85
N CYS A 174 -45.98 50.65 -51.29
CA CYS A 174 -46.57 50.92 -52.61
C CYS A 174 -46.49 52.42 -52.89
#